data_AF-R8ASH5-F1
#
_entry.id   AF-R8ASH5-F1
#
_cell.length_a   1.000
_cell.length_b   1.000
_cell.length_c   1.000
_cell.angle_alpha   90.00
_cell.angle_beta   90.00
_cell.angle_gamma   90.00
#
_symmetry.space_group_name_H-M   'P 1'
#
loop_
_entity.id
_entity.type
_entity.pdbx_description
1 polymer ?
#
loop_
_entity_poly.entity_id
_entity_poly.type
_entity_poly.pdbx_seq_one_letter_code
_entity_poly.pdbx_strand_id
1 'polypeptide(L)'
;MKYVFIEKHQAEFSIKAMCRVLRVARSGWYVWHIRRCRINQRQQFRLVCDAAVRNAFAEAKQRYGAPRLAKELPEYNIKTISASCVVRHYGQKPAQSATVNTVCRYRKMC
;
A
#
# COMPACT_ATOMS: atom_id res chain seq x y z
N MET A 1 8.07 19.08 16.01
CA MET A 1 6.97 18.34 16.68
C MET A 1 7.53 17.48 17.81
N LYS A 2 7.11 17.69 19.07
CA LYS A 2 7.66 16.98 20.25
C LYS A 2 7.42 15.47 20.23
N TYR A 3 6.25 15.03 19.77
CA TYR A 3 5.90 13.60 19.74
C TYR A 3 6.75 12.76 18.76
N VAL A 4 7.12 13.35 17.62
CA VAL A 4 8.00 12.71 16.62
C VAL A 4 9.41 12.47 17.17
N PHE A 5 9.89 13.39 18.02
CA PHE A 5 11.18 13.22 18.68
C PHE A 5 11.16 12.02 19.65
N ILE A 6 10.08 11.87 20.42
CA ILE A 6 9.88 10.74 21.34
C ILE A 6 9.79 9.42 20.56
N GLU A 7 9.08 9.39 19.43
CA GLU A 7 8.98 8.20 18.56
C GLU A 7 10.34 7.74 18.02
N LYS A 8 11.21 8.68 17.60
CA LYS A 8 12.55 8.35 17.07
C LYS A 8 13.51 7.79 18.12
N HIS A 9 13.41 8.25 19.37
CA HIS A 9 14.36 7.91 20.44
C HIS A 9 13.77 6.94 21.49
N GLN A 10 12.63 6.31 21.19
CA GLN A 10 11.97 5.37 22.11
C GLN A 10 12.79 4.09 22.37
N ALA A 11 13.70 3.73 21.46
CA ALA A 11 14.57 2.57 21.60
C ALA A 11 15.75 2.83 22.56
N GLU A 12 16.17 4.09 22.69
CA GLU A 12 17.33 4.50 23.48
C GLU A 12 16.93 5.04 24.86
N PHE A 13 15.76 5.68 24.97
CA PHE A 13 15.31 6.32 26.20
C PHE A 13 13.92 5.90 26.64
N SER A 14 13.69 5.89 27.96
CA SER A 14 12.34 5.65 28.48
C SER A 14 11.38 6.80 28.13
N ILE A 15 10.19 6.46 27.63
CA ILE A 15 9.12 7.42 27.31
C ILE A 15 8.77 8.28 28.54
N LYS A 16 8.83 7.70 29.76
CA LYS A 16 8.56 8.41 31.02
C LYS A 16 9.59 9.51 31.30
N ALA A 17 10.85 9.31 30.96
CA ALA A 17 11.88 10.35 31.10
C ALA A 17 11.69 11.45 30.06
N MET A 18 11.46 11.09 28.80
CA MET A 18 11.24 12.06 27.72
C MET A 18 9.99 12.91 27.94
N CYS A 19 8.88 12.33 28.39
CA CYS A 19 7.66 13.09 28.72
C CYS A 19 7.90 14.12 29.84
N ARG A 20 8.73 13.78 30.84
CA ARG A 20 9.12 14.71 31.92
C ARG A 20 9.97 15.87 31.39
N VAL A 21 11.00 15.57 30.59
CA VAL A 21 11.92 16.59 30.02
C VAL A 21 11.18 17.52 29.06
N LEU A 22 10.35 16.98 28.17
CA LEU A 22 9.67 17.76 27.13
C LEU A 22 8.40 18.48 27.63
N ARG A 23 8.04 18.27 28.91
CA ARG A 23 6.81 18.75 29.56
C ARG A 23 5.56 18.38 28.75
N VAL A 24 5.42 17.09 28.45
CA VAL A 24 4.31 16.54 27.66
C VAL A 24 3.56 15.49 28.47
N ALA A 25 2.23 15.53 28.41
CA ALA A 25 1.40 14.51 29.05
C ALA A 25 1.62 13.14 28.39
N ARG A 26 1.84 12.10 29.21
CA ARG A 26 2.05 10.73 28.73
C ARG A 26 0.83 10.19 27.98
N SER A 27 -0.38 10.52 28.45
CA SER A 27 -1.64 10.17 27.78
C SER A 27 -1.74 10.76 26.38
N GLY A 28 -1.29 12.01 26.19
CA GLY A 28 -1.27 12.67 24.89
C GLY A 28 -0.34 11.96 23.88
N TRP A 29 0.82 11.49 24.34
CA TRP A 29 1.73 10.71 23.49
C TRP A 29 1.10 9.39 23.03
N TYR A 30 0.48 8.63 23.94
CA TYR A 30 -0.16 7.35 23.56
C TYR A 30 -1.31 7.55 22.58
N VAL A 31 -2.17 8.55 22.78
CA VAL A 31 -3.26 8.85 21.84
C VAL A 31 -2.71 9.24 20.47
N TRP A 32 -1.67 10.07 20.44
CA TRP A 32 -1.01 10.46 19.20
C TRP A 32 -0.37 9.26 18.49
N HIS A 33 0.34 8.41 19.24
CA HIS A 33 0.99 7.20 18.72
C HIS A 33 -0.05 6.23 18.15
N ILE A 34 -1.16 5.98 18.87
CA ILE A 34 -2.25 5.13 18.39
C ILE A 34 -2.87 5.69 17.11
N ARG A 35 -3.12 7.01 17.02
CA ARG A 35 -3.68 7.62 15.81
C ARG A 35 -2.75 7.51 14.60
N ARG A 36 -1.44 7.56 14.83
CA ARG A 36 -0.42 7.45 13.78
C ARG A 36 -0.20 6.00 13.34
N CYS A 37 -0.19 5.06 14.29
CA CYS A 37 -0.01 3.64 14.01
C CYS A 37 -1.30 2.93 13.58
N ARG A 38 -2.48 3.50 13.85
CA ARG A 38 -3.73 2.93 13.36
C ARG A 38 -3.79 3.06 11.86
N ILE A 39 -3.57 1.93 11.21
CA ILE A 39 -3.85 1.70 9.80
C ILE A 39 -5.33 2.00 9.59
N ASN A 40 -5.64 2.96 8.71
CA ASN A 40 -7.00 3.34 8.38
C ASN A 40 -7.74 2.13 7.78
N GLN A 41 -9.06 1.99 7.99
CA GLN A 41 -9.84 0.87 7.45
C GLN A 41 -9.64 0.70 5.94
N ARG A 42 -9.49 1.81 5.20
CA ARG A 42 -9.14 1.81 3.77
C ARG A 42 -7.76 1.21 3.48
N GLN A 43 -6.77 1.48 4.33
CA GLN A 43 -5.44 0.89 4.19
C GLN A 43 -5.46 -0.61 4.53
N GLN A 44 -6.24 -1.04 5.53
CA GLN A 44 -6.45 -2.46 5.82
C GLN A 44 -7.08 -3.18 4.64
N PHE A 45 -8.15 -2.62 4.07
CA PHE A 45 -8.78 -3.15 2.86
C PHE A 45 -7.79 -3.28 1.70
N ARG A 46 -6.94 -2.26 1.48
CA ARG A 46 -5.88 -2.32 0.47
C ARG A 46 -4.88 -3.44 0.72
N LEU A 47 -4.46 -3.65 1.97
CA LEU A 47 -3.54 -4.74 2.31
C LEU A 47 -4.17 -6.12 2.05
N VAL A 48 -5.45 -6.28 2.35
CA VAL A 48 -6.21 -7.51 2.06
C VAL A 48 -6.31 -7.73 0.55
N CYS A 49 -6.71 -6.70 -0.21
CA CYS A 49 -6.76 -6.76 -1.67
C CYS A 49 -5.40 -7.15 -2.26
N ASP A 50 -4.33 -6.49 -1.82
CA ASP A 50 -2.97 -6.73 -2.28
C ASP A 50 -2.47 -8.15 -1.99
N ALA A 51 -2.91 -8.74 -0.88
CA ALA A 51 -2.60 -10.13 -0.55
C ALA A 51 -3.35 -11.08 -1.50
N ALA A 52 -4.64 -10.85 -1.72
CA ALA A 52 -5.47 -11.65 -2.62
C ALA A 52 -4.95 -11.60 -4.07
N VAL A 53 -4.62 -10.40 -4.57
CA VAL A 53 -4.02 -10.21 -5.91
C VAL A 53 -2.68 -10.94 -6.03
N ARG A 54 -1.85 -10.92 -5.00
CA ARG A 54 -0.56 -11.61 -4.99
C ARG A 54 -0.71 -13.12 -5.04
N ASN A 55 -1.66 -13.67 -4.27
CA ASN A 55 -1.93 -15.10 -4.25
C ASN A 55 -2.42 -15.58 -5.61
N ALA A 56 -3.42 -14.92 -6.19
CA ALA A 56 -3.92 -15.26 -7.52
C ALA A 56 -2.84 -15.10 -8.62
N PHE A 57 -1.95 -14.11 -8.49
CA PHE A 57 -0.82 -13.97 -9.41
C PHE A 57 0.21 -15.09 -9.27
N ALA A 58 0.45 -15.58 -8.05
CA ALA A 58 1.33 -16.71 -7.79
C ALA A 58 0.74 -18.02 -8.33
N GLU A 59 -0.55 -18.27 -8.11
CA GLU A 59 -1.29 -19.41 -8.66
C GLU A 59 -1.27 -19.40 -10.19
N ALA A 60 -1.46 -18.22 -10.79
CA ALA A 60 -1.38 -18.01 -12.24
C ALA A 60 0.05 -18.05 -12.80
N LYS A 61 1.06 -18.45 -12.01
CA LYS A 61 2.49 -18.51 -12.38
C LYS A 61 2.98 -17.23 -13.04
N GLN A 62 2.50 -16.08 -12.57
CA GLN A 62 2.87 -14.75 -13.07
C GLN A 62 2.56 -14.49 -14.55
N ARG A 63 1.62 -15.24 -15.13
CA ARG A 63 1.22 -15.12 -16.55
C ARG A 63 0.11 -14.08 -16.75
N TYR A 64 -0.70 -13.86 -15.73
CA TYR A 64 -1.90 -13.03 -15.85
C TYR A 64 -1.62 -11.57 -15.53
N GLY A 65 -2.06 -10.69 -16.43
CA GLY A 65 -2.11 -9.25 -16.18
C GLY A 65 -3.38 -8.85 -15.43
N ALA A 66 -3.45 -7.57 -15.04
CA ALA A 66 -4.56 -6.98 -14.27
C ALA A 66 -5.97 -7.32 -14.81
N PRO A 67 -6.24 -7.34 -16.14
CA PRO A 67 -7.58 -7.67 -16.64
C PRO A 67 -8.01 -9.12 -16.38
N ARG A 68 -7.06 -10.07 -16.38
CA ARG A 68 -7.36 -11.49 -16.11
C ARG A 68 -7.49 -11.76 -14.61
N LEU A 69 -6.63 -11.14 -13.80
CA LEU A 69 -6.73 -11.20 -12.34
C LEU A 69 -8.07 -10.64 -11.83
N ALA A 70 -8.60 -9.60 -12.48
CA ALA A 70 -9.91 -9.06 -12.12
C ALA A 70 -11.09 -9.99 -12.40
N LYS A 71 -10.93 -11.00 -13.28
CA LYS A 71 -11.96 -12.02 -13.50
C LYS A 71 -11.94 -13.10 -12.42
N GLU A 72 -10.75 -13.46 -11.95
CA GLU A 72 -10.55 -14.43 -10.85
C GLU A 72 -10.99 -13.86 -9.49
N LEU A 73 -10.94 -12.52 -9.36
CA LEU A 73 -11.29 -11.80 -8.14
C LEU A 73 -12.47 -10.82 -8.38
N PRO A 74 -13.72 -11.32 -8.60
CA PRO A 74 -14.87 -10.47 -8.87
C PRO A 74 -15.29 -9.61 -7.66
N GLU A 75 -14.88 -10.00 -6.45
CA GLU A 75 -15.15 -9.26 -5.21
C GLU A 75 -14.46 -7.89 -5.15
N TYR A 76 -13.40 -7.69 -5.95
CA TYR A 76 -12.56 -6.49 -5.91
C TYR A 76 -12.66 -5.68 -7.21
N ASN A 77 -12.69 -4.35 -7.07
CA ASN A 77 -12.77 -3.46 -8.24
C ASN A 77 -11.50 -3.55 -9.11
N ILE A 78 -11.69 -3.64 -10.43
CA ILE A 78 -10.62 -3.65 -11.45
C ILE A 78 -9.60 -2.53 -11.24
N LYS A 79 -10.04 -1.34 -10.83
CA LYS A 79 -9.16 -0.18 -10.57
C LYS A 79 -8.19 -0.45 -9.41
N THR A 80 -8.65 -1.13 -8.36
CA THR A 80 -7.84 -1.48 -7.19
C THR A 80 -6.81 -2.55 -7.55
N ILE A 81 -7.23 -3.57 -8.30
CA ILE A 81 -6.35 -4.65 -8.78
C ILE A 81 -5.28 -4.08 -9.71
N SER A 82 -5.68 -3.24 -10.68
CA SER A 82 -4.76 -2.58 -11.60
C SER A 82 -3.73 -1.71 -10.87
N ALA A 83 -4.17 -0.92 -9.89
CA ALA A 83 -3.25 -0.13 -9.08
C ALA A 83 -2.24 -1.02 -8.30
N SER A 84 -2.70 -2.13 -7.72
CA SER A 84 -1.83 -3.10 -7.04
C SER A 84 -0.79 -3.71 -7.99
N CYS A 85 -1.20 -4.12 -9.19
CA CYS A 85 -0.31 -4.65 -10.23
C CYS A 85 0.74 -3.61 -10.67
N VAL A 86 0.35 -2.35 -10.83
CA VAL A 86 1.27 -1.27 -11.23
C VAL A 86 2.30 -1.01 -10.13
N VAL A 87 1.85 -0.82 -8.88
CA VAL A 87 2.72 -0.53 -7.73
C VAL A 87 3.72 -1.66 -7.48
N ARG A 88 3.31 -2.91 -7.75
CA ARG A 88 4.14 -4.10 -7.51
C ARG A 88 4.83 -4.62 -8.78
N HIS A 89 4.74 -3.89 -9.89
CA HIS A 89 5.30 -4.26 -11.20
C HIS A 89 4.86 -5.64 -11.72
N TYR A 90 3.69 -6.14 -11.30
CA TYR A 90 3.14 -7.39 -11.81
C TYR A 90 2.75 -7.23 -13.28
N GLY A 91 3.34 -8.06 -14.15
CA GLY A 91 3.13 -8.00 -15.60
C GLY A 91 4.12 -7.12 -16.36
N GLN A 92 5.13 -6.52 -15.71
CA GLN A 92 6.26 -5.92 -16.42
C GLN A 92 7.31 -6.99 -16.73
N LYS A 93 7.00 -7.92 -17.65
CA LYS A 93 8.05 -8.61 -18.40
C LYS A 93 8.33 -7.79 -19.65
N PRO A 94 9.59 -7.46 -20.00
CA PRO A 94 9.86 -6.91 -21.32
C PRO A 94 9.35 -7.90 -22.36
N ALA A 95 8.47 -7.44 -23.23
CA ALA A 95 7.92 -8.25 -24.30
C ALA A 95 9.06 -8.59 -25.28
N GLN A 96 9.60 -9.81 -25.20
CA GLN A 96 10.22 -10.44 -26.36
C GLN A 96 9.09 -11.01 -27.23
N SER A 97 8.44 -10.14 -28.01
CA SER A 97 7.88 -10.48 -29.32
C SER A 97 7.22 -9.26 -29.94
N ALA A 98 7.77 -8.86 -31.09
CA ALA A 98 7.22 -7.85 -31.96
C ALA A 98 5.88 -8.31 -32.54
N THR A 99 4.84 -7.48 -32.43
CA THR A 99 4.04 -7.09 -33.59
C THR A 99 3.37 -5.75 -33.32
N VAL A 100 3.68 -4.79 -34.19
CA VAL A 100 3.11 -3.44 -34.22
C VAL A 100 1.62 -3.55 -34.54
N ASN A 101 0.77 -3.02 -33.66
CA ASN A 101 -0.55 -2.44 -33.89
C ASN A 101 -1.54 -2.82 -32.77
N THR A 102 -1.70 -1.95 -31.78
CA THR A 102 -3.06 -1.58 -31.36
C THR A 102 -3.06 -0.20 -30.73
N VAL A 103 -3.72 0.70 -31.44
CA VAL A 103 -4.05 2.06 -31.04
C VAL A 103 -4.86 2.01 -29.74
N CYS A 104 -4.31 2.50 -28.64
CA CYS A 104 -5.11 2.86 -27.46
C CYS A 104 -5.00 4.37 -27.25
N ARG A 105 -5.76 5.10 -28.08
CA ARG A 105 -6.14 6.49 -27.84
C ARG A 105 -6.93 6.54 -26.54
N TYR A 106 -6.30 6.99 -25.47
CA TYR A 106 -6.97 7.71 -24.38
C TYR A 106 -6.01 8.75 -23.81
N ARG A 107 -5.88 9.89 -24.50
CA ARG A 107 -5.39 11.12 -23.88
C ARG A 107 -5.81 12.35 -24.69
N LYS A 108 -6.48 13.27 -23.97
CA LYS A 108 -6.69 14.71 -24.22
C LYS A 108 -7.83 15.12 -25.15
N MET A 109 -8.96 15.50 -24.55
CA MET A 109 -9.66 16.77 -24.81
C MET A 109 -9.88 17.38 -23.41
N CYS A 110 -9.14 18.40 -22.96
CA CYS A 110 -9.31 19.83 -23.27
C CYS A 110 -9.91 20.18 -24.62
#